data_AF-A0AAW4NN58-F1
#
_entry.id   AF-A0AAW4NN58-F1
#
_cell.length_a   1.000
_cell.length_b   1.000
_cell.length_c   1.000
_cell.angle_alpha   90.00
_cell.angle_beta   90.00
_cell.angle_gamma   90.00
#
_symmetry.space_group_name_H-M   'P 1'
#
loop_
_entity.id
_entity.type
_entity.pdbx_description
1 polymer ?
#
loop_
_entity_poly.entity_id
_entity_poly.type
_entity_poly.pdbx_seq_one_letter_code
_entity_poly.pdbx_strand_id
1 'polypeptide(L)'
;MKFMKTKQYLYLLITSVIMLLQTSCSPDSFSLGDKDLSADDLVEGIAYEIKHDASNPNIIIVKSLLPNRYSVTIDTPQGRYQSDEVTLKMPFKGTYKVRMGAETRGGFVWGPYTEFTVNTFFAGFVNDPLWTMISGGVGHSKRWKLDIDANKITKHSDLWAGPLGFWGTDDNWNSVMLGQELDGDTWSWIPDIASNGWVMKAMDHGYMEFDLKDGAHVTIYDAESGKTMKGTYMLDPEKHTITFTDVKLLHNAEHDGVVTNWSSNLSLFGLDNDRLQIAVLRDNSTEGPCKLCYNFVSQEYWDNWKPNAKPVNDNVKPTLVEGWKNLLENTTNREITYKLAKDDEGKAFDYCNLDGTTKNLSLASVSGLEDAKLVMYFGKDANSRTYVYTSPSGSQVKGTYTLSDEGVFTFSNGLGNTPLSADFNMSTNADHTLRVLSVSTDNYSGALKDLWLGKSCIDDQGHVFQYQGYHWVAQNNANAAIKRYAGTLYVFDSGYNSKASNPVFITGDGDYTFTLNGSQTNAYGVYLDIPKLFKDHHQCDVKIISIKVDGHDVSFNDATINRGTADNDHSTARRYIVNPWGATKNDCVHYNFSHTLAVKVHISYDCGSNVMEP
;
A
#
# COMPACT_ATOMS: atom_id res chain seq x y z
N MET A 1 -42.28 -77.81 -5.56
CA MET A 1 -42.66 -76.72 -6.48
C MET A 1 -43.34 -75.60 -5.67
N LYS A 2 -42.53 -74.78 -4.99
CA LYS A 2 -42.96 -73.87 -3.91
C LYS A 2 -42.26 -72.52 -4.05
N PHE A 3 -42.25 -71.96 -5.26
CA PHE A 3 -41.57 -70.69 -5.59
C PHE A 3 -42.47 -69.70 -6.37
N MET A 4 -43.80 -69.85 -6.30
CA MET A 4 -44.72 -69.06 -7.12
C MET A 4 -45.77 -68.23 -6.35
N LYS A 5 -45.79 -68.26 -5.00
CA LYS A 5 -46.78 -67.51 -4.20
C LYS A 5 -46.28 -66.17 -3.66
N THR A 6 -44.97 -65.95 -3.51
CA THR A 6 -44.43 -64.71 -2.91
C THR A 6 -44.40 -63.54 -3.91
N LYS A 7 -44.25 -63.81 -5.21
CA LYS A 7 -44.25 -62.76 -6.26
C LYS A 7 -45.64 -62.15 -6.48
N GLN A 8 -46.72 -62.93 -6.32
CA GLN A 8 -48.09 -62.43 -6.49
C GLN A 8 -48.48 -61.41 -5.41
N TYR A 9 -48.07 -61.61 -4.15
CA TYR A 9 -48.32 -60.63 -3.09
C TYR A 9 -47.49 -59.36 -3.24
N LEU A 10 -46.27 -59.44 -3.78
CA LEU A 10 -45.45 -58.26 -4.07
C LEU A 10 -46.02 -57.43 -5.22
N TYR A 11 -46.53 -58.07 -6.28
CA TYR A 11 -47.22 -57.35 -7.34
C TYR A 11 -48.55 -56.74 -6.87
N LEU A 12 -49.34 -57.44 -6.03
CA LEU A 12 -50.55 -56.86 -5.43
C LEU A 12 -50.26 -55.69 -4.48
N LEU A 13 -49.14 -55.72 -3.74
CA LEU A 13 -48.70 -54.60 -2.90
C LEU A 13 -48.21 -53.40 -3.74
N ILE A 14 -47.48 -53.65 -4.82
CA ILE A 14 -47.02 -52.58 -5.73
C ILE A 14 -48.20 -51.96 -6.47
N THR A 15 -49.16 -52.76 -6.93
CA THR A 15 -50.36 -52.24 -7.63
C THR A 15 -51.27 -51.46 -6.67
N SER A 16 -51.37 -51.85 -5.40
CA SER A 16 -52.15 -51.11 -4.40
C SER A 16 -51.46 -49.81 -3.94
N VAL A 17 -50.13 -49.79 -3.87
CA VAL A 17 -49.35 -48.56 -3.60
C VAL A 17 -49.39 -47.60 -4.79
N ILE A 18 -49.42 -48.10 -6.03
CA ILE A 18 -49.58 -47.26 -7.25
C ILE A 18 -51.02 -46.70 -7.34
N MET A 19 -52.04 -47.44 -6.92
CA MET A 19 -53.43 -46.93 -6.88
C MET A 19 -53.66 -45.90 -5.75
N LEU A 20 -52.91 -45.98 -4.64
CA LEU A 20 -52.97 -45.00 -3.55
C LEU A 20 -52.18 -43.69 -3.85
N LEU A 21 -51.36 -43.68 -4.90
CA LEU A 21 -50.65 -42.48 -5.39
C LEU A 21 -51.45 -41.70 -6.46
N GLN A 22 -52.70 -42.10 -6.75
CA GLN A 22 -53.56 -41.45 -7.76
C GLN A 22 -54.73 -40.67 -7.14
N THR A 23 -54.73 -40.42 -5.82
CA THR A 23 -55.64 -39.46 -5.18
C THR A 23 -54.85 -38.25 -4.67
N SER A 24 -54.10 -37.59 -5.56
CA SER A 24 -53.92 -36.15 -5.38
C SER A 24 -55.23 -35.50 -5.81
N CYS A 25 -55.88 -34.79 -4.90
CA CYS A 25 -56.84 -33.77 -5.29
C CYS A 25 -56.12 -32.81 -6.25
N SER A 26 -56.28 -33.03 -7.55
CA SER A 26 -56.05 -31.99 -8.53
C SER A 26 -57.14 -30.96 -8.24
N PRO A 27 -56.83 -29.72 -7.81
CA PRO A 27 -57.85 -28.69 -7.81
C PRO A 27 -58.38 -28.57 -9.25
N ASP A 28 -59.71 -28.60 -9.41
CA ASP A 28 -60.41 -28.53 -10.71
C ASP A 28 -60.22 -27.19 -11.47
N SER A 29 -59.24 -26.38 -11.06
CA SER A 29 -58.76 -25.23 -11.82
C SER A 29 -57.33 -24.86 -11.39
N PHE A 30 -56.35 -24.99 -12.30
CA PHE A 30 -55.11 -24.20 -12.25
C PHE A 30 -55.34 -22.79 -12.84
N SER A 31 -56.48 -22.19 -12.50
CA SER A 31 -56.71 -20.79 -12.79
C SER A 31 -56.18 -20.01 -11.59
N LEU A 32 -55.06 -19.31 -11.77
CA LEU A 32 -54.83 -18.09 -11.01
C LEU A 32 -56.03 -17.21 -11.37
N GLY A 33 -57.08 -17.22 -10.53
CA GLY A 33 -58.34 -16.53 -10.82
C GLY A 33 -58.11 -15.08 -11.29
N ASP A 34 -59.09 -14.54 -12.02
CA ASP A 34 -59.02 -13.33 -12.85
C ASP A 34 -58.01 -12.26 -12.39
N LYS A 35 -57.25 -11.71 -13.36
CA LYS A 35 -56.33 -10.58 -13.16
C LYS A 35 -57.05 -9.47 -12.41
N ASP A 36 -56.65 -9.25 -11.16
CA ASP A 36 -57.36 -8.38 -10.22
C ASP A 36 -57.09 -6.88 -10.50
N LEU A 37 -55.97 -6.55 -11.14
CA LEU A 37 -55.64 -5.18 -11.58
C LEU A 37 -54.91 -5.20 -12.94
N SER A 38 -55.30 -4.30 -13.83
CA SER A 38 -54.65 -3.98 -15.10
C SER A 38 -53.98 -2.60 -15.04
N ALA A 39 -53.22 -2.24 -16.07
CA ALA A 39 -52.60 -0.91 -16.15
C ALA A 39 -53.64 0.22 -16.14
N ASP A 40 -54.83 -0.01 -16.72
CA ASP A 40 -55.91 0.97 -16.81
C ASP A 40 -56.63 1.18 -15.47
N ASP A 41 -56.52 0.21 -14.54
CA ASP A 41 -57.04 0.36 -13.19
C ASP A 41 -56.13 1.23 -12.31
N LEU A 42 -54.85 1.35 -12.67
CA LEU A 42 -53.80 2.04 -11.91
C LEU A 42 -53.64 3.52 -12.33
N VAL A 43 -54.74 4.26 -12.40
CA VAL A 43 -54.78 5.69 -12.82
C VAL A 43 -55.20 6.63 -11.68
N GLU A 44 -54.84 7.92 -11.81
CA GLU A 44 -55.22 8.96 -10.83
C GLU A 44 -56.75 9.10 -10.73
N GLY A 45 -57.27 9.29 -9.52
CA GLY A 45 -58.69 9.41 -9.20
C GLY A 45 -59.41 8.07 -9.03
N ILE A 46 -58.77 6.96 -9.40
CA ILE A 46 -59.26 5.60 -9.19
C ILE A 46 -58.38 4.86 -8.18
N ALA A 47 -57.11 4.65 -8.51
CA ALA A 47 -56.20 3.84 -7.69
C ALA A 47 -55.26 4.67 -6.81
N TYR A 48 -55.05 5.94 -7.13
CA TYR A 48 -54.32 6.89 -6.30
C TYR A 48 -54.81 8.31 -6.53
N GLU A 49 -54.45 9.24 -5.65
CA GLU A 49 -54.69 10.68 -5.81
C GLU A 49 -53.40 11.48 -5.69
N ILE A 50 -53.32 12.61 -6.41
CA ILE A 50 -52.25 13.60 -6.27
C ILE A 50 -52.85 14.88 -5.68
N LYS A 51 -52.30 15.37 -4.56
CA LYS A 51 -52.76 16.59 -3.89
C LYS A 51 -51.62 17.54 -3.62
N HIS A 52 -51.89 18.83 -3.81
CA HIS A 52 -51.01 19.90 -3.34
C HIS A 52 -51.36 20.22 -1.88
N ASP A 53 -50.37 20.39 -1.02
CA ASP A 53 -50.60 20.88 0.34
C ASP A 53 -51.21 22.29 0.31
N ALA A 54 -52.15 22.54 1.23
CA ALA A 54 -52.91 23.79 1.27
C ALA A 54 -52.06 24.99 1.72
N SER A 55 -51.03 24.76 2.55
CA SER A 55 -50.17 25.82 3.08
C SER A 55 -48.96 26.06 2.19
N ASN A 56 -48.42 25.00 1.58
CA ASN A 56 -47.31 25.09 0.64
C ASN A 56 -47.57 24.23 -0.61
N PRO A 57 -48.05 24.81 -1.71
CA PRO A 57 -48.41 24.06 -2.93
C PRO A 57 -47.21 23.43 -3.65
N ASN A 58 -45.98 23.69 -3.20
CA ASN A 58 -44.78 22.97 -3.63
C ASN A 58 -44.62 21.60 -2.95
N ILE A 59 -45.44 21.27 -1.94
CA ILE A 59 -45.54 19.94 -1.34
C ILE A 59 -46.63 19.16 -2.06
N ILE A 60 -46.27 18.00 -2.62
CA ILE A 60 -47.17 17.13 -3.38
C ILE A 60 -47.33 15.81 -2.64
N ILE A 61 -48.56 15.42 -2.35
CA ILE A 61 -48.90 14.19 -1.65
C ILE A 61 -49.51 13.23 -2.68
N VAL A 62 -48.87 12.09 -2.88
CA VAL A 62 -49.38 10.98 -3.69
C VAL A 62 -49.85 9.88 -2.76
N LYS A 63 -51.13 9.55 -2.81
CA LYS A 63 -51.76 8.59 -1.88
C LYS A 63 -52.47 7.49 -2.64
N SER A 64 -52.15 6.24 -2.33
CA SER A 64 -52.87 5.05 -2.80
C SER A 64 -54.31 5.05 -2.26
N LEU A 65 -55.24 4.71 -3.15
CA LEU A 65 -56.65 4.46 -2.84
C LEU A 65 -56.98 2.95 -2.91
N LEU A 66 -56.00 2.12 -3.27
CA LEU A 66 -56.18 0.68 -3.29
C LEU A 66 -56.33 0.13 -1.85
N PRO A 67 -57.09 -0.97 -1.66
CA PRO A 67 -57.15 -1.64 -0.37
C PRO A 67 -55.76 -2.11 0.09
N ASN A 68 -55.47 -2.04 1.39
CA ASN A 68 -54.19 -2.43 2.02
C ASN A 68 -53.71 -3.87 1.74
N ARG A 69 -54.50 -4.69 1.03
CA ARG A 69 -54.09 -6.02 0.56
C ARG A 69 -53.12 -5.96 -0.63
N TYR A 70 -53.01 -4.81 -1.32
CA TYR A 70 -52.05 -4.63 -2.40
C TYR A 70 -50.77 -3.99 -1.86
N SER A 71 -49.63 -4.57 -2.27
CA SER A 71 -48.34 -3.91 -2.15
C SER A 71 -48.18 -2.98 -3.36
N VAL A 72 -48.09 -1.68 -3.11
CA VAL A 72 -47.97 -0.66 -4.16
C VAL A 72 -46.58 -0.06 -4.22
N THR A 73 -46.15 0.35 -5.40
CA THR A 73 -44.94 1.14 -5.61
C THR A 73 -45.29 2.40 -6.39
N ILE A 74 -44.88 3.55 -5.89
CA ILE A 74 -45.11 4.85 -6.51
C ILE A 74 -43.78 5.32 -7.13
N ASP A 75 -43.80 5.56 -8.44
CA ASP A 75 -42.66 6.06 -9.24
C ASP A 75 -42.83 7.56 -9.43
N THR A 76 -41.89 8.34 -8.90
CA THR A 76 -41.98 9.80 -8.75
C THR A 76 -40.73 10.48 -9.31
N PRO A 77 -40.73 11.81 -9.48
CA PRO A 77 -39.51 12.57 -9.81
C PRO A 77 -38.40 12.45 -8.75
N GLN A 78 -38.72 12.00 -7.54
CA GLN A 78 -37.80 11.84 -6.40
C GLN A 78 -37.51 10.37 -6.09
N GLY A 79 -37.66 9.48 -7.08
CA GLY A 79 -37.41 8.05 -6.96
C GLY A 79 -38.67 7.20 -6.77
N ARG A 80 -38.46 5.93 -6.40
CA ARG A 80 -39.52 4.93 -6.20
C ARG A 80 -39.72 4.62 -4.74
N TYR A 81 -40.99 4.47 -4.36
CA TYR A 81 -41.41 4.28 -2.98
C TYR A 81 -42.39 3.12 -2.90
N GLN A 82 -42.06 2.08 -2.14
CA GLN A 82 -43.01 1.03 -1.78
C GLN A 82 -43.79 1.48 -0.54
N SER A 83 -44.77 2.35 -0.74
CA SER A 83 -45.55 2.98 0.32
C SER A 83 -46.94 3.36 -0.21
N ASP A 84 -47.95 3.32 0.66
CA ASP A 84 -49.30 3.77 0.36
C ASP A 84 -49.41 5.31 0.26
N GLU A 85 -48.42 6.04 0.77
CA GLU A 85 -48.39 7.51 0.70
C GLU A 85 -46.95 8.01 0.56
N VAL A 86 -46.76 9.01 -0.30
CA VAL A 86 -45.48 9.66 -0.55
C VAL A 86 -45.68 11.18 -0.58
N THR A 87 -44.85 11.91 0.16
CA THR A 87 -44.80 13.36 0.13
C THR A 87 -43.56 13.81 -0.64
N LEU A 88 -43.75 14.59 -1.71
CA LEU A 88 -42.70 15.14 -2.55
C LEU A 88 -42.55 16.64 -2.25
N LYS A 89 -41.33 17.07 -1.95
CA LYS A 89 -41.00 18.48 -1.78
C LYS A 89 -40.43 19.00 -3.10
N MET A 90 -41.24 19.70 -3.89
CA MET A 90 -40.91 20.10 -5.26
C MET A 90 -40.49 21.58 -5.34
N PRO A 91 -39.18 21.89 -5.29
CA PRO A 91 -38.72 23.28 -5.25
C PRO A 91 -39.04 24.07 -6.50
N PHE A 92 -38.98 23.47 -7.69
CA PHE A 92 -38.99 24.20 -8.95
C PHE A 92 -40.37 24.26 -9.59
N LYS A 93 -40.61 25.36 -10.30
CA LYS A 93 -41.73 25.47 -11.21
C LYS A 93 -41.53 24.48 -12.36
N GLY A 94 -42.54 23.69 -12.67
CA GLY A 94 -42.47 22.72 -13.76
C GLY A 94 -43.64 21.75 -13.79
N THR A 95 -43.69 20.95 -14.85
CA THR A 95 -44.63 19.84 -15.00
C THR A 95 -43.86 18.55 -14.78
N TYR A 96 -44.40 17.70 -13.90
CA TYR A 96 -43.76 16.48 -13.42
C TYR A 96 -44.70 15.29 -13.59
N LYS A 97 -44.15 14.08 -13.59
CA LYS A 97 -44.89 12.84 -13.82
C LYS A 97 -44.80 11.89 -12.63
N VAL A 98 -45.91 11.23 -12.31
CA VAL A 98 -46.01 10.15 -11.32
C VAL A 98 -46.79 8.99 -11.91
N ARG A 99 -46.44 7.75 -11.55
CA ARG A 99 -47.30 6.57 -11.79
C ARG A 99 -47.28 5.65 -10.59
N MET A 100 -48.33 4.85 -10.46
CA MET A 100 -48.40 3.77 -9.47
C MET A 100 -48.27 2.41 -10.15
N GLY A 101 -47.60 1.49 -9.47
CA GLY A 101 -47.59 0.07 -9.79
C GLY A 101 -48.06 -0.75 -8.60
N ALA A 102 -48.54 -1.96 -8.85
CA ALA A 102 -49.04 -2.85 -7.81
C ALA A 102 -48.60 -4.30 -8.08
N GLU A 103 -48.30 -5.03 -7.00
CA GLU A 103 -48.13 -6.48 -7.06
C GLU A 103 -49.51 -7.14 -7.20
N THR A 104 -49.69 -7.89 -8.29
CA THR A 104 -50.91 -8.66 -8.55
C THR A 104 -50.60 -10.16 -8.58
N ARG A 105 -51.64 -11.00 -8.58
CA ARG A 105 -51.48 -12.45 -8.81
C ARG A 105 -50.83 -12.79 -10.16
N GLY A 106 -50.91 -11.88 -11.13
CA GLY A 106 -50.29 -12.00 -12.46
C GLY A 106 -48.89 -11.42 -12.56
N GLY A 107 -48.28 -11.03 -11.43
CA GLY A 107 -47.02 -10.29 -11.38
C GLY A 107 -47.22 -8.79 -11.18
N PHE A 108 -46.11 -8.06 -11.18
CA PHE A 108 -46.10 -6.62 -10.99
C PHE A 108 -46.64 -5.89 -12.23
N VAL A 109 -47.55 -4.93 -12.04
CA VAL A 109 -48.16 -4.14 -13.13
C VAL A 109 -47.92 -2.66 -12.88
N TRP A 110 -47.50 -1.92 -13.90
CA TRP A 110 -47.42 -0.45 -13.88
C TRP A 110 -48.65 0.17 -14.56
N GLY A 111 -49.20 1.22 -13.95
CA GLY A 111 -50.12 2.14 -14.62
C GLY A 111 -49.40 3.16 -15.51
N PRO A 112 -50.15 3.97 -16.27
CA PRO A 112 -49.59 5.08 -17.04
C PRO A 112 -49.12 6.23 -16.13
N TYR A 113 -48.28 7.12 -16.66
CA TYR A 113 -47.89 8.36 -15.99
C TYR A 113 -49.01 9.40 -16.03
N THR A 114 -49.20 10.06 -14.90
CA THR A 114 -50.05 11.24 -14.72
C THR A 114 -49.17 12.47 -14.47
N GLU A 115 -49.54 13.61 -15.04
CA GLU A 115 -48.82 14.87 -14.89
C GLU A 115 -49.39 15.74 -13.76
N PHE A 116 -48.52 16.37 -12.98
CA PHE A 116 -48.88 17.44 -12.03
C PHE A 116 -47.98 18.66 -12.25
N THR A 117 -48.43 19.85 -11.87
CA THR A 117 -47.70 21.10 -12.12
C THR A 117 -47.41 21.87 -10.84
N VAL A 118 -46.15 22.25 -10.64
CA VAL A 118 -45.72 23.19 -9.61
C VAL A 118 -45.58 24.56 -10.25
N ASN A 119 -46.27 25.56 -9.70
CA ASN A 119 -46.42 26.87 -10.36
C ASN A 119 -45.34 27.90 -9.97
N THR A 120 -44.69 27.72 -8.83
CA THR A 120 -43.77 28.68 -8.23
C THR A 120 -42.48 27.99 -7.76
N PHE A 121 -41.38 28.73 -7.76
CA PHE A 121 -40.16 28.29 -7.08
C PHE A 121 -40.29 28.48 -5.56
N PHE A 122 -39.88 27.48 -4.78
CA PHE A 122 -39.80 27.56 -3.32
C PHE A 122 -38.38 27.27 -2.83
N ALA A 123 -37.64 28.34 -2.51
CA ALA A 123 -36.25 28.27 -2.07
C ALA A 123 -36.04 27.44 -0.79
N GLY A 124 -37.06 27.31 0.05
CA GLY A 124 -36.97 26.55 1.31
C GLY A 124 -36.75 25.04 1.12
N PHE A 125 -36.92 24.49 -0.09
CA PHE A 125 -36.59 23.09 -0.40
C PHE A 125 -35.21 22.89 -1.02
N VAL A 126 -34.47 23.98 -1.25
CA VAL A 126 -33.09 23.95 -1.79
C VAL A 126 -32.12 24.74 -0.90
N ASN A 127 -32.43 24.85 0.38
CA ASN A 127 -31.62 25.55 1.39
C ASN A 127 -30.49 24.67 1.97
N ASP A 128 -30.53 23.37 1.72
CA ASP A 128 -29.49 22.45 2.17
C ASP A 128 -28.15 22.74 1.45
N PRO A 129 -27.01 22.77 2.17
CA PRO A 129 -25.69 23.03 1.58
C PRO A 129 -25.34 22.13 0.38
N LEU A 130 -25.86 20.90 0.32
CA LEU A 130 -25.58 19.98 -0.77
C LEU A 130 -26.06 20.50 -2.13
N TRP A 131 -27.13 21.31 -2.18
CA TRP A 131 -27.57 21.97 -3.42
C TRP A 131 -26.52 22.96 -3.92
N THR A 132 -25.88 23.67 -3.01
CA THR A 132 -24.77 24.58 -3.36
C THR A 132 -23.54 23.79 -3.80
N MET A 133 -23.20 22.70 -3.10
CA MET A 133 -22.05 21.86 -3.46
C MET A 133 -22.20 21.25 -4.85
N ILE A 134 -23.36 20.69 -5.21
CA ILE A 134 -23.55 20.00 -6.49
C ILE A 134 -23.62 20.94 -7.70
N SER A 135 -24.25 22.12 -7.55
CA SER A 135 -24.62 23.00 -8.68
C SER A 135 -24.04 24.42 -8.61
N GLY A 136 -23.40 24.79 -7.50
CA GLY A 136 -23.06 26.18 -7.19
C GLY A 136 -24.19 26.97 -6.54
N GLY A 137 -25.37 26.37 -6.37
CA GLY A 137 -26.54 27.00 -5.74
C GLY A 137 -27.44 27.75 -6.73
N VAL A 138 -28.48 28.40 -6.21
CA VAL A 138 -29.53 29.06 -7.01
C VAL A 138 -28.91 30.09 -7.96
N GLY A 139 -29.21 29.98 -9.26
CA GLY A 139 -28.70 30.85 -10.31
C GLY A 139 -27.32 30.47 -10.85
N HIS A 140 -26.67 29.44 -10.30
CA HIS A 140 -25.34 28.99 -10.70
C HIS A 140 -25.37 27.64 -11.40
N SER A 141 -24.21 27.23 -11.90
CA SER A 141 -23.97 25.94 -12.54
C SER A 141 -22.58 25.44 -12.18
N LYS A 142 -22.41 24.14 -12.06
CA LYS A 142 -21.13 23.50 -11.73
C LYS A 142 -20.94 22.23 -12.55
N ARG A 143 -19.70 22.00 -12.99
CA ARG A 143 -19.31 20.83 -13.77
C ARG A 143 -18.52 19.84 -12.94
N TRP A 144 -18.69 18.57 -13.27
CA TRP A 144 -18.04 17.43 -12.65
C TRP A 144 -17.50 16.49 -13.72
N LYS A 145 -16.28 16.00 -13.53
CA LYS A 145 -15.60 15.09 -14.45
C LYS A 145 -15.24 13.82 -13.71
N LEU A 146 -15.30 12.66 -14.35
CA LEU A 146 -14.73 11.44 -13.77
C LEU A 146 -13.26 11.68 -13.45
N ASP A 147 -12.81 11.17 -12.30
CA ASP A 147 -11.45 11.44 -11.81
C ASP A 147 -10.39 10.56 -12.49
N ILE A 148 -10.28 10.71 -13.81
CA ILE A 148 -9.32 10.03 -14.68
C ILE A 148 -9.12 10.83 -15.96
N ASP A 149 -7.88 10.88 -16.46
CA ASP A 149 -7.57 11.36 -17.81
C ASP A 149 -6.81 10.33 -18.65
N ALA A 150 -6.49 10.71 -19.89
CA ALA A 150 -5.72 9.89 -20.82
C ALA A 150 -4.32 9.50 -20.30
N ASN A 151 -3.79 10.21 -19.29
CA ASN A 151 -2.51 9.90 -18.66
C ASN A 151 -2.66 8.99 -17.43
N LYS A 152 -3.86 8.45 -17.17
CA LYS A 152 -4.18 7.60 -16.01
C LYS A 152 -4.07 8.33 -14.66
N ILE A 153 -4.21 9.66 -14.64
CA ILE A 153 -4.07 10.45 -13.42
C ILE A 153 -5.41 10.56 -12.68
N THR A 154 -5.42 10.11 -11.43
CA THR A 154 -6.46 10.38 -10.42
C THR A 154 -6.08 11.62 -9.62
N LYS A 155 -6.86 12.70 -9.71
CA LYS A 155 -6.54 14.01 -9.12
C LYS A 155 -6.84 14.10 -7.62
N HIS A 156 -7.84 13.38 -7.13
CA HIS A 156 -8.14 13.19 -5.71
C HIS A 156 -7.56 11.85 -5.18
N SER A 157 -6.28 11.60 -5.46
CA SER A 157 -5.55 10.41 -4.96
C SER A 157 -5.39 10.38 -3.43
N ASP A 158 -5.68 11.49 -2.74
CA ASP A 158 -5.80 11.55 -1.28
C ASP A 158 -7.11 10.95 -0.75
N LEU A 159 -8.14 10.83 -1.60
CA LEU A 159 -9.47 10.33 -1.23
C LEU A 159 -9.77 8.94 -1.80
N TRP A 160 -9.29 8.65 -3.01
CA TRP A 160 -9.54 7.37 -3.70
C TRP A 160 -8.42 7.05 -4.70
N ALA A 161 -8.18 5.77 -4.94
CA ALA A 161 -7.11 5.34 -5.86
C ALA A 161 -7.47 5.45 -7.35
N GLY A 162 -8.77 5.55 -7.68
CA GLY A 162 -9.23 5.54 -9.07
C GLY A 162 -10.62 6.16 -9.27
N PRO A 163 -11.06 6.31 -10.53
CA PRO A 163 -12.35 6.92 -10.89
C PRO A 163 -13.56 6.03 -10.56
N LEU A 164 -13.33 4.77 -10.23
CA LEU A 164 -14.35 3.78 -9.92
C LEU A 164 -13.84 2.88 -8.80
N GLY A 165 -14.70 2.60 -7.82
CA GLY A 165 -14.49 1.53 -6.86
C GLY A 165 -15.70 0.60 -6.74
N PHE A 166 -15.52 -0.40 -5.88
CA PHE A 166 -16.51 -1.41 -5.58
C PHE A 166 -16.79 -1.42 -4.09
N TRP A 167 -18.06 -1.45 -3.71
CA TRP A 167 -18.49 -1.47 -2.32
C TRP A 167 -19.54 -2.54 -2.06
N GLY A 168 -19.67 -2.93 -0.80
CA GLY A 168 -20.75 -3.77 -0.34
C GLY A 168 -22.13 -3.13 -0.59
N THR A 169 -23.18 -3.95 -0.62
CA THR A 169 -24.52 -3.45 -0.97
C THR A 169 -25.13 -2.53 0.07
N ASP A 170 -24.67 -2.60 1.33
CA ASP A 170 -25.18 -1.81 2.46
C ASP A 170 -24.39 -0.49 2.66
N ASP A 171 -23.25 -0.33 1.97
CA ASP A 171 -22.47 0.91 1.98
C ASP A 171 -23.26 2.11 1.43
N ASN A 172 -23.10 3.26 2.08
CA ASN A 172 -23.82 4.49 1.78
C ASN A 172 -23.05 5.73 2.27
N TRP A 173 -23.70 6.90 2.20
CA TRP A 173 -23.14 8.16 2.69
C TRP A 173 -22.50 8.07 4.09
N ASN A 174 -23.13 7.36 5.03
CA ASN A 174 -22.62 7.27 6.40
C ASN A 174 -21.29 6.52 6.48
N SER A 175 -21.13 5.42 5.73
CA SER A 175 -19.86 4.68 5.73
C SER A 175 -18.77 5.39 4.93
N VAL A 176 -19.11 6.03 3.82
CA VAL A 176 -18.12 6.60 2.90
C VAL A 176 -17.78 8.06 3.23
N MET A 177 -18.78 8.94 3.38
CA MET A 177 -18.54 10.36 3.69
C MET A 177 -18.24 10.59 5.18
N LEU A 178 -18.95 9.90 6.06
CA LEU A 178 -18.84 10.11 7.52
C LEU A 178 -17.91 9.10 8.22
N GLY A 179 -17.47 8.05 7.52
CA GLY A 179 -16.59 7.02 8.08
C GLY A 179 -17.22 6.17 9.18
N GLN A 180 -18.55 6.04 9.18
CA GLN A 180 -19.27 5.26 10.19
C GLN A 180 -19.25 3.78 9.87
N GLU A 181 -19.02 2.95 10.88
CA GLU A 181 -19.21 1.50 10.75
C GLU A 181 -20.71 1.18 10.63
N LEU A 182 -21.05 0.32 9.68
CA LEU A 182 -22.41 -0.16 9.43
C LEU A 182 -22.45 -1.68 9.54
N ASP A 183 -23.56 -2.22 10.05
CA ASP A 183 -23.85 -3.65 9.99
C ASP A 183 -24.24 -4.05 8.55
N GLY A 184 -23.93 -5.28 8.13
CA GLY A 184 -24.36 -5.82 6.82
C GLY A 184 -23.21 -6.16 5.88
N ASP A 185 -23.49 -6.19 4.58
CA ASP A 185 -22.51 -6.34 3.51
C ASP A 185 -21.79 -5.00 3.30
N THR A 186 -20.72 -4.80 4.06
CA THR A 186 -19.89 -3.59 4.06
C THR A 186 -18.43 -3.96 3.78
N TRP A 187 -17.91 -3.47 2.67
CA TRP A 187 -16.53 -3.65 2.25
C TRP A 187 -16.23 -2.64 1.15
N SER A 188 -14.95 -2.33 0.94
CA SER A 188 -14.56 -1.48 -0.18
C SER A 188 -13.32 -2.02 -0.87
N TRP A 189 -13.30 -1.89 -2.18
CA TRP A 189 -12.12 -2.08 -3.00
C TRP A 189 -12.07 -0.99 -4.05
N ILE A 190 -11.03 -0.15 -3.95
CA ILE A 190 -10.86 1.03 -4.78
C ILE A 190 -9.56 0.82 -5.55
N PRO A 191 -9.59 0.20 -6.74
CA PRO A 191 -8.40 -0.11 -7.50
C PRO A 191 -7.78 1.13 -8.15
N ASP A 192 -6.45 1.18 -8.22
CA ASP A 192 -5.74 2.18 -9.02
C ASP A 192 -5.77 1.81 -10.51
N ILE A 193 -5.95 2.80 -11.38
CA ILE A 193 -6.01 2.58 -12.83
C ILE A 193 -4.65 2.20 -13.43
N ALA A 194 -3.55 2.62 -12.78
CA ALA A 194 -2.20 2.35 -13.28
C ALA A 194 -1.93 0.84 -13.37
N SER A 195 -2.32 0.09 -12.34
CA SER A 195 -2.17 -1.36 -12.20
C SER A 195 -3.42 -2.13 -12.66
N ASN A 196 -4.60 -1.51 -12.60
CA ASN A 196 -5.89 -2.13 -12.92
C ASN A 196 -6.57 -1.47 -14.12
N GLY A 197 -5.82 -1.30 -15.23
CA GLY A 197 -6.31 -0.62 -16.43
C GLY A 197 -7.51 -1.28 -17.12
N TRP A 198 -7.95 -2.47 -16.67
CA TRP A 198 -9.17 -3.14 -17.12
C TRP A 198 -10.44 -2.58 -16.45
N VAL A 199 -10.32 -1.81 -15.36
CA VAL A 199 -11.46 -1.26 -14.59
C VAL A 199 -12.19 -0.18 -15.37
N MET A 200 -11.42 0.68 -16.03
CA MET A 200 -11.94 1.77 -16.84
C MET A 200 -10.88 2.23 -17.83
N LYS A 201 -11.30 2.51 -19.06
CA LYS A 201 -10.46 3.10 -20.08
C LYS A 201 -9.91 4.46 -19.64
N ALA A 202 -8.60 4.63 -19.78
CA ALA A 202 -7.91 5.89 -19.51
C ALA A 202 -8.19 6.92 -20.62
N MET A 203 -9.10 7.85 -20.34
CA MET A 203 -9.42 9.01 -21.16
C MET A 203 -10.15 10.05 -20.33
N ASP A 204 -10.30 11.26 -20.88
CA ASP A 204 -11.29 12.21 -20.39
C ASP A 204 -12.67 11.75 -20.87
N HIS A 205 -13.51 11.29 -19.95
CA HIS A 205 -14.87 10.77 -20.23
C HIS A 205 -15.90 11.88 -20.48
N GLY A 206 -15.51 13.15 -20.37
CA GLY A 206 -16.40 14.30 -20.52
C GLY A 206 -16.85 14.82 -19.16
N TYR A 207 -18.09 15.31 -19.07
CA TYR A 207 -18.56 16.00 -17.87
C TYR A 207 -20.07 15.91 -17.63
N MET A 208 -20.47 16.10 -16.37
CA MET A 208 -21.83 16.41 -15.96
C MET A 208 -21.88 17.86 -15.47
N GLU A 209 -22.73 18.69 -16.08
CA GLU A 209 -23.02 20.04 -15.65
C GLU A 209 -24.37 20.05 -14.94
N PHE A 210 -24.38 20.37 -13.65
CA PHE A 210 -25.60 20.60 -12.88
C PHE A 210 -25.82 22.10 -12.76
N ASP A 211 -27.03 22.56 -13.02
CA ASP A 211 -27.40 23.95 -12.82
C ASP A 211 -28.70 24.10 -12.04
N LEU A 212 -28.80 25.23 -11.35
CA LEU A 212 -29.96 25.62 -10.57
C LEU A 212 -30.56 26.92 -11.10
N LYS A 213 -30.68 27.04 -12.43
CA LYS A 213 -31.16 28.22 -13.14
C LYS A 213 -32.58 27.97 -13.62
N ASP A 214 -33.55 28.55 -12.92
CA ASP A 214 -34.98 28.38 -13.20
C ASP A 214 -35.49 26.92 -13.14
N GLY A 215 -34.70 26.02 -12.58
CA GLY A 215 -34.95 24.59 -12.46
C GLY A 215 -33.67 23.85 -12.03
N ALA A 216 -33.78 22.57 -11.70
CA ALA A 216 -32.62 21.69 -11.49
C ALA A 216 -32.35 20.91 -12.77
N HIS A 217 -31.45 21.44 -13.59
CA HIS A 217 -31.12 20.88 -14.90
C HIS A 217 -29.76 20.19 -14.87
N VAL A 218 -29.60 19.18 -15.72
CA VAL A 218 -28.34 18.50 -15.91
C VAL A 218 -28.03 18.35 -17.40
N THR A 219 -26.79 18.64 -17.78
CA THR A 219 -26.25 18.37 -19.11
C THR A 219 -25.09 17.40 -18.99
N ILE A 220 -25.12 16.31 -19.74
CA ILE A 220 -24.08 15.29 -19.73
C ILE A 220 -23.44 15.24 -21.11
N TYR A 221 -22.14 15.53 -21.15
CA TYR A 221 -21.31 15.27 -22.32
C TYR A 221 -20.53 13.99 -22.06
N ASP A 222 -20.87 12.94 -22.82
CA ASP A 222 -20.15 11.67 -22.82
C ASP A 222 -19.16 11.68 -23.99
N ALA A 223 -17.87 11.74 -23.65
CA ALA A 223 -16.80 11.77 -24.63
C ALA A 223 -16.51 10.41 -25.28
N GLU A 224 -16.94 9.29 -24.67
CA GLU A 224 -16.81 7.96 -25.29
C GLU A 224 -17.74 7.83 -26.49
N SER A 225 -19.00 8.26 -26.35
CA SER A 225 -19.98 8.25 -27.44
C SER A 225 -20.03 9.53 -28.28
N GLY A 226 -19.42 10.62 -27.80
CA GLY A 226 -19.46 11.95 -28.40
C GLY A 226 -20.82 12.65 -28.31
N LYS A 227 -21.71 12.18 -27.41
CA LYS A 227 -23.09 12.68 -27.30
C LYS A 227 -23.23 13.67 -26.15
N THR A 228 -24.09 14.67 -26.36
CA THR A 228 -24.59 15.55 -25.30
C THR A 228 -26.04 15.23 -25.03
N MET A 229 -26.37 14.96 -23.77
CA MET A 229 -27.72 14.66 -23.30
C MET A 229 -28.15 15.73 -22.28
N LYS A 230 -29.44 16.06 -22.25
CA LYS A 230 -29.99 17.09 -21.36
C LYS A 230 -31.22 16.55 -20.66
N GLY A 231 -31.34 16.86 -19.38
CA GLY A 231 -32.45 16.42 -18.54
C GLY A 231 -32.56 17.26 -17.28
N THR A 232 -33.24 16.70 -16.29
CA THR A 232 -33.34 17.29 -14.95
C THR A 232 -32.76 16.36 -13.91
N TYR A 233 -32.41 16.91 -12.75
CA TYR A 233 -32.01 16.13 -11.60
C TYR A 233 -32.82 16.53 -10.36
N MET A 234 -32.91 15.61 -9.42
CA MET A 234 -33.45 15.88 -8.09
C MET A 234 -32.54 15.26 -7.05
N LEU A 235 -32.08 16.09 -6.12
CA LEU A 235 -31.31 15.67 -4.96
C LEU A 235 -32.26 15.46 -3.77
N ASP A 236 -32.09 14.36 -3.05
CA ASP A 236 -32.70 14.11 -1.74
C ASP A 236 -31.60 14.21 -0.67
N PRO A 237 -31.43 15.37 0.00
CA PRO A 237 -30.41 15.54 1.03
C PRO A 237 -30.66 14.68 2.27
N GLU A 238 -31.91 14.33 2.56
CA GLU A 238 -32.26 13.53 3.74
C GLU A 238 -31.86 12.06 3.52
N LYS A 239 -32.12 11.51 2.33
CA LYS A 239 -31.77 10.13 1.98
C LYS A 239 -30.39 9.97 1.34
N HIS A 240 -29.72 11.07 1.02
CA HIS A 240 -28.47 11.11 0.25
C HIS A 240 -28.60 10.32 -1.06
N THR A 241 -29.61 10.66 -1.87
CA THR A 241 -29.80 10.07 -3.19
C THR A 241 -30.00 11.13 -4.26
N ILE A 242 -29.71 10.74 -5.51
CA ILE A 242 -29.91 11.60 -6.68
C ILE A 242 -30.67 10.85 -7.76
N THR A 243 -31.62 11.54 -8.38
CA THR A 243 -32.42 11.02 -9.50
C THR A 243 -32.24 11.91 -10.73
N PHE A 244 -32.00 11.30 -11.88
CA PHE A 244 -31.94 11.91 -13.19
C PHE A 244 -33.21 11.60 -13.99
N THR A 245 -33.70 12.57 -14.75
CA THR A 245 -34.82 12.40 -15.70
C THR A 245 -34.34 12.72 -17.10
N ASP A 246 -34.71 11.89 -18.08
CA ASP A 246 -34.33 11.97 -19.50
C ASP A 246 -32.83 11.80 -19.80
N VAL A 247 -31.99 11.59 -18.77
CA VAL A 247 -30.56 11.29 -18.89
C VAL A 247 -30.13 10.21 -17.90
N LYS A 248 -28.94 9.65 -18.12
CA LYS A 248 -28.27 8.67 -17.25
C LYS A 248 -26.99 9.27 -16.68
N LEU A 249 -26.58 8.85 -15.49
CA LEU A 249 -25.26 9.17 -14.90
C LEU A 249 -24.14 9.00 -15.93
N LEU A 250 -23.12 9.87 -15.92
CA LEU A 250 -21.92 9.67 -16.74
C LEU A 250 -21.12 8.45 -16.24
N HIS A 251 -20.87 7.47 -17.11
CA HIS A 251 -20.17 6.22 -16.80
C HIS A 251 -19.50 5.64 -18.05
N ASN A 252 -18.64 4.64 -17.88
CA ASN A 252 -17.99 3.93 -18.99
C ASN A 252 -18.92 2.87 -19.61
N ALA A 253 -18.86 2.70 -20.93
CA ALA A 253 -19.72 1.75 -21.65
C ALA A 253 -19.51 0.28 -21.26
N GLU A 254 -18.36 -0.08 -20.68
CA GLU A 254 -18.04 -1.47 -20.31
C GLU A 254 -18.95 -2.01 -19.19
N HIS A 255 -19.58 -1.13 -18.40
CA HIS A 255 -20.50 -1.51 -17.32
C HIS A 255 -21.99 -1.48 -17.71
N ASP A 256 -22.34 -1.08 -18.94
CA ASP A 256 -23.72 -1.07 -19.43
C ASP A 256 -24.40 -2.44 -19.32
N GLY A 257 -23.63 -3.52 -19.46
CA GLY A 257 -24.13 -4.89 -19.40
C GLY A 257 -24.48 -5.38 -17.99
N VAL A 258 -23.94 -4.74 -16.93
CA VAL A 258 -24.01 -5.26 -15.56
C VAL A 258 -24.83 -4.41 -14.59
N VAL A 259 -25.30 -3.24 -15.03
CA VAL A 259 -26.16 -2.32 -14.26
C VAL A 259 -27.40 -1.98 -15.07
N THR A 260 -28.59 -2.21 -14.51
CA THR A 260 -29.85 -1.87 -15.19
C THR A 260 -30.36 -0.45 -14.87
N ASN A 261 -29.94 0.14 -13.74
CA ASN A 261 -30.39 1.45 -13.29
C ASN A 261 -29.26 2.48 -13.20
N TRP A 262 -29.30 3.46 -14.11
CA TRP A 262 -28.35 4.57 -14.19
C TRP A 262 -28.97 5.95 -13.93
N SER A 263 -30.22 6.00 -13.43
CA SER A 263 -30.95 7.27 -13.38
C SER A 263 -31.73 7.48 -12.09
N SER A 264 -32.38 6.46 -11.54
CA SER A 264 -33.34 6.67 -10.45
C SER A 264 -32.76 6.28 -9.09
N ASN A 265 -32.91 7.16 -8.10
CA ASN A 265 -32.55 6.89 -6.71
C ASN A 265 -31.12 6.33 -6.52
N LEU A 266 -30.15 6.93 -7.23
CA LEU A 266 -28.75 6.55 -7.14
C LEU A 266 -28.18 7.00 -5.78
N SER A 267 -27.32 6.20 -5.18
CA SER A 267 -26.77 6.48 -3.86
C SER A 267 -25.68 7.54 -3.95
N LEU A 268 -25.80 8.62 -3.19
CA LEU A 268 -24.74 9.60 -3.01
C LEU A 268 -23.84 9.11 -1.88
N PHE A 269 -22.60 8.76 -2.20
CA PHE A 269 -21.62 8.29 -1.20
C PHE A 269 -20.84 9.44 -0.58
N GLY A 270 -20.70 10.55 -1.31
CA GLY A 270 -20.00 11.74 -0.84
C GLY A 270 -20.23 12.91 -1.79
N LEU A 271 -20.31 14.11 -1.24
CA LEU A 271 -20.45 15.37 -1.97
C LEU A 271 -19.85 16.50 -1.15
N ASP A 272 -18.95 17.25 -1.76
CA ASP A 272 -18.28 18.42 -1.19
C ASP A 272 -17.98 19.46 -2.28
N ASN A 273 -17.12 20.43 -2.01
CA ASN A 273 -16.75 21.46 -2.98
C ASN A 273 -16.00 20.92 -4.21
N ASP A 274 -15.18 19.90 -4.08
CA ASP A 274 -14.33 19.39 -5.16
C ASP A 274 -14.52 17.89 -5.43
N ARG A 275 -15.15 17.14 -4.53
CA ARG A 275 -15.49 15.72 -4.68
C ARG A 275 -16.98 15.44 -4.84
N LEU A 276 -17.30 14.45 -5.68
CA LEU A 276 -18.64 13.87 -5.83
C LEU A 276 -18.50 12.36 -6.07
N GLN A 277 -19.24 11.55 -5.31
CA GLN A 277 -19.26 10.10 -5.43
C GLN A 277 -20.70 9.61 -5.58
N ILE A 278 -21.02 9.02 -6.73
CA ILE A 278 -22.36 8.47 -7.03
C ILE A 278 -22.24 6.98 -7.30
N ALA A 279 -22.97 6.18 -6.52
CA ALA A 279 -22.99 4.73 -6.64
C ALA A 279 -24.25 4.19 -7.31
N VAL A 280 -24.05 3.25 -8.22
CA VAL A 280 -25.08 2.43 -8.86
C VAL A 280 -24.99 1.00 -8.34
N LEU A 281 -26.10 0.25 -8.40
CA LEU A 281 -26.09 -1.17 -8.04
C LEU A 281 -25.75 -2.01 -9.28
N ARG A 282 -24.72 -2.83 -9.18
CA ARG A 282 -24.48 -3.92 -10.13
C ARG A 282 -25.47 -5.03 -9.87
N ASP A 283 -26.53 -5.10 -10.66
CA ASP A 283 -27.66 -6.01 -10.47
C ASP A 283 -27.79 -7.06 -11.57
N ASN A 284 -26.98 -6.96 -12.63
CA ASN A 284 -27.03 -7.84 -13.78
C ASN A 284 -25.66 -8.50 -14.08
N SER A 285 -25.03 -9.09 -13.05
CA SER A 285 -23.73 -9.78 -13.17
C SER A 285 -23.75 -11.17 -12.54
N THR A 286 -22.97 -12.10 -13.12
CA THR A 286 -22.72 -13.43 -12.53
C THR A 286 -21.83 -13.39 -11.29
N GLU A 287 -21.15 -12.27 -11.05
CA GLU A 287 -20.23 -12.09 -9.92
C GLU A 287 -20.94 -11.56 -8.66
N GLY A 288 -22.27 -11.49 -8.66
CA GLY A 288 -23.09 -11.06 -7.52
C GLY A 288 -23.28 -9.53 -7.42
N PRO A 289 -24.18 -9.08 -6.54
CA PRO A 289 -24.46 -7.67 -6.37
C PRO A 289 -23.35 -6.94 -5.61
N CYS A 290 -23.04 -5.72 -6.05
CA CYS A 290 -22.18 -4.77 -5.33
C CYS A 290 -22.48 -3.34 -5.82
N LYS A 291 -22.04 -2.34 -5.07
CA LYS A 291 -22.15 -0.93 -5.46
C LYS A 291 -20.94 -0.52 -6.30
N LEU A 292 -21.17 0.02 -7.49
CA LEU A 292 -20.16 0.64 -8.33
C LEU A 292 -20.20 2.15 -8.08
N CYS A 293 -19.24 2.70 -7.31
CA CYS A 293 -19.20 4.14 -7.06
C CYS A 293 -18.23 4.84 -8.01
N TYR A 294 -18.78 5.77 -8.77
CA TYR A 294 -18.06 6.63 -9.69
C TYR A 294 -17.61 7.89 -8.95
N ASN A 295 -16.32 8.14 -9.01
CA ASN A 295 -15.65 9.26 -8.36
C ASN A 295 -15.45 10.39 -9.36
N PHE A 296 -16.02 11.55 -9.04
CA PHE A 296 -15.95 12.74 -9.85
C PHE A 296 -15.26 13.86 -9.09
N VAL A 297 -14.56 14.71 -9.84
CA VAL A 297 -14.00 15.96 -9.34
C VAL A 297 -14.66 17.15 -9.99
N SER A 298 -14.78 18.26 -9.27
CA SER A 298 -15.30 19.49 -9.85
C SER A 298 -14.39 19.97 -10.98
N GLN A 299 -14.96 20.61 -12.00
CA GLN A 299 -14.15 21.18 -13.08
C GLN A 299 -13.22 22.30 -12.56
N GLU A 300 -13.66 23.10 -11.59
CA GLU A 300 -12.80 24.11 -10.97
C GLU A 300 -11.58 23.47 -10.31
N TYR A 301 -11.76 22.37 -9.57
CA TYR A 301 -10.64 21.59 -9.04
C TYR A 301 -9.80 21.03 -10.18
N TRP A 302 -10.39 20.37 -11.18
CA TRP A 302 -9.67 19.81 -12.32
C TRP A 302 -8.77 20.83 -13.05
N ASP A 303 -9.31 22.00 -13.35
CA ASP A 303 -8.64 23.04 -14.14
C ASP A 303 -7.54 23.75 -13.34
N ASN A 304 -7.70 23.83 -12.02
CA ASN A 304 -6.70 24.40 -11.09
C ASN A 304 -5.82 23.34 -10.43
N TRP A 305 -6.09 22.06 -10.70
CA TRP A 305 -5.40 20.95 -10.07
C TRP A 305 -3.95 21.01 -10.47
N LYS A 306 -3.13 21.07 -9.45
CA LYS A 306 -1.71 20.80 -9.55
C LYS A 306 -1.52 19.46 -8.85
N PRO A 307 -0.58 18.61 -9.30
CA PRO A 307 -0.18 17.44 -8.53
C PRO A 307 -0.03 17.84 -7.07
N ASN A 308 -0.90 17.31 -6.20
CA ASN A 308 -0.83 17.59 -4.78
C ASN A 308 0.53 17.11 -4.31
N ALA A 309 1.42 18.04 -4.00
CA ALA A 309 2.56 17.77 -3.16
C ALA A 309 1.98 17.42 -1.77
N LYS A 310 1.64 16.15 -1.53
CA LYS A 310 1.90 15.56 -0.20
C LYS A 310 3.32 16.00 0.15
N PRO A 311 3.63 16.35 1.42
CA PRO A 311 4.95 16.83 1.78
C PRO A 311 5.95 15.79 1.31
N VAL A 312 6.52 16.06 0.14
CA VAL A 312 7.64 15.32 -0.34
C VAL A 312 8.67 15.74 0.68
N ASN A 313 9.18 14.78 1.41
CA ASN A 313 10.45 15.00 2.05
C ASN A 313 11.50 15.01 0.92
N ASP A 314 11.39 15.97 -0.02
CA ASP A 314 12.40 16.33 -1.02
C ASP A 314 13.73 16.66 -0.33
N ASN A 315 13.65 16.93 0.98
CA ASN A 315 14.77 17.16 1.88
C ASN A 315 15.36 15.87 2.48
N VAL A 316 14.65 14.74 2.48
CA VAL A 316 15.21 13.46 2.98
C VAL A 316 15.82 12.73 1.81
N LYS A 317 17.10 13.01 1.60
CA LYS A 317 17.98 12.26 0.72
C LYS A 317 18.95 11.43 1.59
N PRO A 318 19.58 10.40 1.01
CA PRO A 318 20.64 9.71 1.71
C PRO A 318 21.77 10.66 2.11
N THR A 319 22.17 10.61 3.37
CA THR A 319 23.32 11.36 3.86
C THR A 319 24.58 10.51 3.63
N LEU A 320 25.40 10.92 2.67
CA LEU A 320 26.62 10.20 2.33
C LEU A 320 27.79 10.67 3.20
N VAL A 321 28.68 9.73 3.55
CA VAL A 321 29.88 10.02 4.34
C VAL A 321 30.78 11.05 3.63
N GLU A 322 31.49 11.88 4.40
CA GLU A 322 32.43 12.84 3.83
C GLU A 322 33.46 12.12 2.93
N GLY A 323 33.70 12.66 1.74
CA GLY A 323 34.64 12.07 0.78
C GLY A 323 34.13 10.80 0.07
N TRP A 324 32.84 10.43 0.20
CA TRP A 324 32.25 9.25 -0.46
C TRP A 324 32.59 9.15 -1.94
N LYS A 325 32.60 10.27 -2.66
CA LYS A 325 32.86 10.30 -4.11
C LYS A 325 34.29 9.86 -4.43
N ASN A 326 35.27 10.18 -3.58
CA ASN A 326 36.65 9.74 -3.74
C ASN A 326 36.83 8.23 -3.49
N LEU A 327 35.93 7.61 -2.72
CA LEU A 327 35.91 6.16 -2.53
C LEU A 327 35.44 5.44 -3.80
N LEU A 328 34.44 6.01 -4.50
CA LEU A 328 33.90 5.44 -5.73
C LEU A 328 34.73 5.80 -6.98
N GLU A 329 35.31 7.00 -7.02
CA GLU A 329 36.17 7.51 -8.09
C GLU A 329 37.64 7.59 -7.63
N ASN A 330 38.18 6.45 -7.20
CA ASN A 330 39.54 6.38 -6.65
C ASN A 330 40.59 6.62 -7.76
N THR A 331 41.41 7.67 -7.59
CA THR A 331 42.43 8.05 -8.58
C THR A 331 43.60 7.07 -8.69
N THR A 332 43.81 6.27 -7.64
CA THR A 332 44.88 5.26 -7.52
C THR A 332 44.39 3.89 -8.00
N ASN A 333 43.19 3.48 -7.60
CA ASN A 333 42.54 2.28 -8.11
C ASN A 333 41.38 2.64 -9.05
N ARG A 334 41.70 2.80 -10.33
CA ARG A 334 40.78 3.27 -11.36
C ARG A 334 39.79 2.21 -11.84
N GLU A 335 39.90 0.98 -11.40
CA GLU A 335 38.94 -0.08 -11.69
C GLU A 335 38.48 -0.73 -10.40
N ILE A 336 37.17 -0.74 -10.17
CA ILE A 336 36.57 -1.41 -9.02
C ILE A 336 35.63 -2.48 -9.54
N THR A 337 35.86 -3.71 -9.08
CA THR A 337 34.92 -4.81 -9.28
C THR A 337 34.02 -4.89 -8.06
N TYR A 338 32.72 -5.04 -8.26
CA TYR A 338 31.72 -5.25 -7.23
C TYR A 338 31.02 -6.59 -7.44
N LYS A 339 30.69 -7.26 -6.34
CA LYS A 339 29.81 -8.43 -6.29
C LYS A 339 28.60 -8.11 -5.42
N LEU A 340 27.44 -8.72 -5.69
CA LEU A 340 26.34 -8.62 -4.74
C LEU A 340 26.75 -9.26 -3.41
N ALA A 341 26.31 -8.66 -2.29
CA ALA A 341 26.66 -9.14 -0.96
C ALA A 341 26.23 -10.59 -0.72
N LYS A 342 27.06 -11.34 0.00
CA LYS A 342 26.74 -12.68 0.50
C LYS A 342 26.09 -12.62 1.87
N ASP A 343 25.49 -13.73 2.31
CA ASP A 343 24.81 -13.82 3.62
C ASP A 343 25.67 -13.36 4.81
N ASP A 344 26.99 -13.56 4.77
CA ASP A 344 27.93 -13.11 5.82
C ASP A 344 28.38 -11.64 5.68
N GLU A 345 28.10 -11.00 4.55
CA GLU A 345 28.35 -9.59 4.25
C GLU A 345 27.08 -8.73 4.41
N GLY A 346 25.90 -9.36 4.50
CA GLY A 346 24.60 -8.73 4.66
C GLY A 346 23.64 -9.09 3.52
N LYS A 347 22.42 -8.56 3.54
CA LYS A 347 21.44 -8.81 2.48
C LYS A 347 21.94 -8.24 1.15
N ALA A 348 21.84 -9.02 0.07
CA ALA A 348 22.18 -8.60 -1.29
C ALA A 348 21.25 -7.50 -1.84
N PHE A 349 20.01 -7.44 -1.37
CA PHE A 349 19.00 -6.48 -1.79
C PHE A 349 17.91 -6.31 -0.73
N ASP A 350 17.23 -5.17 -0.75
CA ASP A 350 16.10 -4.84 0.13
C ASP A 350 15.29 -3.67 -0.44
N TYR A 351 14.12 -3.39 0.12
CA TYR A 351 13.53 -2.07 0.00
C TYR A 351 14.16 -1.12 1.03
N CYS A 352 14.44 0.12 0.63
CA CYS A 352 15.09 1.13 1.46
C CYS A 352 14.22 2.39 1.59
N ASN A 353 14.31 3.08 2.71
CA ASN A 353 13.67 4.37 2.94
C ASN A 353 14.34 5.49 2.11
N LEU A 354 13.72 6.67 2.05
CA LEU A 354 14.26 7.81 1.29
C LEU A 354 15.62 8.32 1.81
N ASP A 355 15.93 8.09 3.09
CA ASP A 355 17.23 8.38 3.69
C ASP A 355 18.31 7.31 3.38
N GLY A 356 17.97 6.28 2.60
CA GLY A 356 18.87 5.19 2.22
C GLY A 356 18.96 4.04 3.22
N THR A 357 18.27 4.10 4.36
CA THR A 357 18.26 3.01 5.35
C THR A 357 17.47 1.79 4.86
N THR A 358 17.96 0.59 5.16
CA THR A 358 17.28 -0.67 4.79
C THR A 358 16.02 -0.89 5.63
N LYS A 359 14.95 -1.42 5.02
CA LYS A 359 13.72 -1.80 5.75
C LYS A 359 13.82 -3.16 6.45
N ASN A 360 14.89 -3.89 6.18
CA ASN A 360 15.24 -5.20 6.71
C ASN A 360 14.18 -6.28 6.44
N LEU A 361 13.55 -6.25 5.25
CA LEU A 361 12.49 -7.21 4.88
C LEU A 361 13.04 -8.62 4.61
N SER A 362 12.26 -9.65 4.89
CA SER A 362 12.63 -11.05 4.62
C SER A 362 12.25 -11.43 3.20
N LEU A 363 13.20 -11.31 2.26
CA LEU A 363 13.01 -11.64 0.84
C LEU A 363 13.79 -12.92 0.50
N ALA A 364 13.18 -13.84 -0.23
CA ALA A 364 13.84 -15.08 -0.67
C ALA A 364 14.66 -14.83 -1.94
N SER A 365 15.97 -15.07 -1.89
CA SER A 365 16.87 -14.91 -3.03
C SER A 365 16.78 -16.07 -4.02
N VAL A 366 16.97 -15.78 -5.30
CA VAL A 366 17.31 -16.82 -6.30
C VAL A 366 18.72 -17.35 -6.05
N SER A 367 19.03 -18.56 -6.51
CA SER A 367 20.37 -19.16 -6.39
C SER A 367 21.39 -18.50 -7.33
N GLY A 368 22.66 -18.40 -6.92
CA GLY A 368 23.76 -17.94 -7.78
C GLY A 368 23.91 -16.41 -7.89
N LEU A 369 23.29 -15.64 -6.97
CA LEU A 369 23.39 -14.18 -6.98
C LEU A 369 24.84 -13.68 -6.81
N GLU A 370 25.67 -14.45 -6.14
CA GLU A 370 27.10 -14.20 -5.95
C GLU A 370 27.88 -14.11 -7.27
N ASP A 371 27.32 -14.62 -8.38
CA ASP A 371 27.92 -14.53 -9.70
C ASP A 371 27.72 -13.17 -10.35
N ALA A 372 26.70 -12.41 -9.95
CA ALA A 372 26.46 -11.05 -10.43
C ALA A 372 27.69 -10.16 -10.17
N LYS A 373 28.13 -9.43 -11.20
CA LYS A 373 29.36 -8.64 -11.16
C LYS A 373 29.17 -7.29 -11.84
N LEU A 374 29.52 -6.21 -11.16
CA LEU A 374 29.58 -4.87 -11.74
C LEU A 374 31.04 -4.40 -11.71
N VAL A 375 31.63 -4.16 -12.87
CA VAL A 375 32.98 -3.58 -12.99
C VAL A 375 32.83 -2.13 -13.43
N MET A 376 33.41 -1.20 -12.67
CA MET A 376 33.40 0.23 -12.99
C MET A 376 34.83 0.72 -13.17
N TYR A 377 35.10 1.35 -14.32
CA TYR A 377 36.36 2.00 -14.61
C TYR A 377 36.20 3.52 -14.53
N PHE A 378 36.95 4.13 -13.63
CA PHE A 378 37.10 5.57 -13.51
C PHE A 378 38.18 6.06 -14.50
N GLY A 379 37.70 6.68 -15.58
CA GLY A 379 38.53 7.26 -16.63
C GLY A 379 39.43 8.39 -16.16
N LYS A 380 40.37 8.83 -17.01
CA LYS A 380 41.17 10.04 -16.76
C LYS A 380 40.34 11.32 -16.89
N ASP A 381 39.22 11.23 -17.58
CA ASP A 381 38.23 12.27 -17.82
C ASP A 381 36.82 11.67 -17.81
N ALA A 382 35.79 12.51 -17.92
CA ALA A 382 34.40 12.07 -17.91
C ALA A 382 34.06 11.11 -19.07
N ASN A 383 34.72 11.26 -20.22
CA ASN A 383 34.41 10.51 -21.45
C ASN A 383 35.02 9.10 -21.46
N SER A 384 36.00 8.84 -20.59
CA SER A 384 36.69 7.55 -20.47
C SER A 384 36.12 6.65 -19.36
N ARG A 385 35.02 7.05 -18.72
CA ARG A 385 34.34 6.28 -17.68
C ARG A 385 33.50 5.16 -18.29
N THR A 386 33.78 3.91 -17.92
CA THR A 386 33.08 2.75 -18.48
C THR A 386 32.60 1.80 -17.39
N TYR A 387 31.58 1.00 -17.71
CA TYR A 387 31.10 -0.06 -16.83
C TYR A 387 30.81 -1.34 -17.62
N VAL A 388 30.90 -2.47 -16.92
CA VAL A 388 30.45 -3.78 -17.38
C VAL A 388 29.66 -4.43 -16.26
N TYR A 389 28.36 -4.60 -16.47
CA TYR A 389 27.54 -5.47 -15.64
C TYR A 389 27.47 -6.86 -16.25
N THR A 390 27.60 -7.89 -15.41
CA THR A 390 27.43 -9.31 -15.74
C THR A 390 26.37 -9.89 -14.80
N SER A 391 25.27 -10.40 -15.35
CA SER A 391 24.22 -11.07 -14.58
C SER A 391 24.70 -12.42 -14.03
N PRO A 392 23.97 -13.02 -13.06
CA PRO A 392 24.21 -14.40 -12.61
C PRO A 392 24.24 -15.43 -13.75
N SER A 393 23.44 -15.22 -14.80
CA SER A 393 23.42 -16.08 -15.99
C SER A 393 24.61 -15.86 -16.95
N GLY A 394 25.51 -14.92 -16.65
CA GLY A 394 26.68 -14.58 -17.48
C GLY A 394 26.40 -13.57 -18.59
N SER A 395 25.16 -13.08 -18.73
CA SER A 395 24.82 -12.06 -19.73
C SER A 395 25.44 -10.71 -19.37
N GLN A 396 25.94 -9.96 -20.36
CA GLN A 396 26.65 -8.70 -20.11
C GLN A 396 25.95 -7.47 -20.69
N VAL A 397 25.92 -6.40 -19.92
CA VAL A 397 25.60 -5.04 -20.36
C VAL A 397 26.84 -4.17 -20.16
N LYS A 398 27.22 -3.42 -21.20
CA LYS A 398 28.44 -2.59 -21.20
C LYS A 398 28.08 -1.18 -21.66
N GLY A 399 28.78 -0.18 -21.13
CA GLY A 399 28.54 1.20 -21.54
C GLY A 399 29.45 2.20 -20.84
N THR A 400 29.06 3.46 -20.89
CA THR A 400 29.69 4.56 -20.15
C THR A 400 28.79 5.01 -19.00
N TYR A 401 29.36 5.67 -17.98
CA TYR A 401 28.55 6.23 -16.90
C TYR A 401 28.98 7.64 -16.50
N THR A 402 28.05 8.38 -15.91
CA THR A 402 28.31 9.63 -15.17
C THR A 402 27.91 9.47 -13.71
N LEU A 403 28.50 10.29 -12.83
CA LEU A 403 28.16 10.36 -11.40
C LEU A 403 28.02 11.82 -11.01
N SER A 404 26.80 12.22 -10.61
CA SER A 404 26.52 13.58 -10.14
C SER A 404 27.09 13.85 -8.74
N ASP A 405 27.17 15.12 -8.35
CA ASP A 405 27.55 15.51 -6.98
C ASP A 405 26.48 15.15 -5.93
N GLU A 406 25.26 14.86 -6.40
CA GLU A 406 24.13 14.39 -5.59
C GLU A 406 24.11 12.86 -5.43
N GLY A 407 25.15 12.15 -5.87
CA GLY A 407 25.23 10.70 -5.77
C GLY A 407 24.27 9.96 -6.70
N VAL A 408 24.10 10.41 -7.94
CA VAL A 408 23.30 9.70 -8.95
C VAL A 408 24.19 9.20 -10.07
N PHE A 409 24.24 7.88 -10.25
CA PHE A 409 24.83 7.26 -11.43
C PHE A 409 23.83 7.29 -12.59
N THR A 410 24.31 7.62 -13.79
CA THR A 410 23.57 7.44 -15.05
C THR A 410 24.35 6.48 -15.94
N PHE A 411 23.76 5.34 -16.31
CA PHE A 411 24.39 4.31 -17.12
C PHE A 411 23.91 4.40 -18.57
N SER A 412 24.80 4.49 -19.56
CA SER A 412 24.38 4.75 -20.95
C SER A 412 23.41 3.71 -21.51
N ASN A 413 23.53 2.45 -21.09
CA ASN A 413 22.71 1.31 -21.54
C ASN A 413 21.94 0.64 -20.39
N GLY A 414 21.79 1.31 -19.24
CA GLY A 414 21.24 0.70 -18.02
C GLY A 414 22.04 -0.51 -17.52
N LEU A 415 21.42 -1.34 -16.68
CA LEU A 415 22.01 -2.59 -16.14
C LEU A 415 21.22 -3.84 -16.56
N GLY A 416 20.29 -3.72 -17.51
CA GLY A 416 19.36 -4.79 -17.85
C GLY A 416 18.31 -5.05 -16.76
N ASN A 417 17.73 -6.25 -16.76
CA ASN A 417 16.69 -6.67 -15.82
C ASN A 417 17.04 -8.07 -15.27
N THR A 418 17.66 -8.12 -14.10
CA THR A 418 18.12 -9.37 -13.47
C THR A 418 17.19 -9.76 -12.32
N PRO A 419 16.55 -10.94 -12.35
CA PRO A 419 15.74 -11.39 -11.22
C PRO A 419 16.62 -11.68 -9.99
N LEU A 420 16.26 -11.10 -8.85
CA LEU A 420 16.91 -11.36 -7.55
C LEU A 420 16.01 -12.16 -6.60
N SER A 421 14.69 -12.02 -6.75
CA SER A 421 13.64 -12.78 -6.06
C SER A 421 12.46 -13.00 -7.04
N ALA A 422 11.40 -13.69 -6.60
CA ALA A 422 10.19 -13.91 -7.40
C ALA A 422 9.57 -12.58 -7.90
N ASP A 423 9.51 -11.57 -7.02
CA ASP A 423 8.89 -10.26 -7.29
C ASP A 423 9.88 -9.09 -7.14
N PHE A 424 11.19 -9.36 -7.27
CA PHE A 424 12.23 -8.34 -7.11
C PHE A 424 13.30 -8.49 -8.18
N ASN A 425 13.40 -7.50 -9.06
CA ASN A 425 14.41 -7.47 -10.10
C ASN A 425 15.35 -6.28 -9.96
N MET A 426 16.63 -6.56 -10.14
CA MET A 426 17.65 -5.54 -10.31
C MET A 426 17.56 -4.93 -11.70
N SER A 427 17.38 -3.62 -11.75
CA SER A 427 17.36 -2.82 -12.97
C SER A 427 17.69 -1.37 -12.64
N THR A 428 17.95 -0.55 -13.65
CA THR A 428 17.98 0.91 -13.46
C THR A 428 16.57 1.49 -13.49
N ASN A 429 16.45 2.77 -13.17
CA ASN A 429 15.28 3.57 -13.56
C ASN A 429 15.12 3.60 -15.10
N ALA A 430 13.96 4.06 -15.58
CA ALA A 430 13.67 4.19 -17.01
C ALA A 430 14.62 5.17 -17.73
N ASP A 431 15.15 6.16 -17.03
CA ASP A 431 16.17 7.11 -17.48
C ASP A 431 17.61 6.59 -17.29
N HIS A 432 17.75 5.29 -16.98
CA HIS A 432 19.00 4.60 -16.70
C HIS A 432 19.77 5.08 -15.47
N THR A 433 19.09 5.71 -14.51
CA THR A 433 19.72 6.18 -13.27
C THR A 433 19.63 5.18 -12.11
N LEU A 434 20.58 5.29 -11.18
CA LEU A 434 20.53 4.72 -9.82
C LEU A 434 21.13 5.72 -8.82
N ARG A 435 20.55 5.83 -7.63
CA ARG A 435 21.04 6.69 -6.56
C ARG A 435 21.98 5.93 -5.62
N VAL A 436 23.09 6.53 -5.21
CA VAL A 436 23.91 6.06 -4.09
C VAL A 436 23.12 6.26 -2.80
N LEU A 437 22.77 5.16 -2.14
CA LEU A 437 22.05 5.16 -0.86
C LEU A 437 23.02 5.19 0.32
N SER A 438 24.13 4.48 0.22
CA SER A 438 25.19 4.51 1.23
C SER A 438 26.50 4.00 0.67
N VAL A 439 27.59 4.41 1.32
CA VAL A 439 28.95 3.94 1.08
C VAL A 439 29.60 3.67 2.43
N SER A 440 30.30 2.55 2.56
CA SER A 440 31.08 2.23 3.76
C SER A 440 32.53 1.95 3.40
N THR A 441 33.41 2.08 4.39
CA THR A 441 34.81 1.67 4.30
C THR A 441 35.08 0.46 5.15
N ASP A 442 36.05 -0.33 4.74
CA ASP A 442 36.65 -1.34 5.59
C ASP A 442 37.39 -0.64 6.74
N ASN A 443 36.97 -0.89 7.98
CA ASN A 443 37.51 -0.20 9.17
C ASN A 443 39.03 -0.41 9.37
N TYR A 444 39.63 -1.41 8.72
CA TYR A 444 41.06 -1.68 8.79
C TYR A 444 41.85 -0.93 7.71
N SER A 445 41.48 -1.12 6.44
CA SER A 445 42.22 -0.56 5.31
C SER A 445 41.77 0.86 4.92
N GLY A 446 40.61 1.30 5.40
CA GLY A 446 39.94 2.52 4.93
C GLY A 446 39.47 2.44 3.47
N ALA A 447 39.64 1.30 2.80
CA ALA A 447 39.23 1.11 1.42
C ALA A 447 37.71 0.98 1.33
N LEU A 448 37.13 1.32 0.16
CA LEU A 448 35.71 1.11 -0.12
C LEU A 448 35.32 -0.35 0.18
N LYS A 449 34.27 -0.56 0.96
CA LYS A 449 33.76 -1.89 1.29
C LYS A 449 32.37 -2.10 0.69
N ASP A 450 31.38 -1.36 1.16
CA ASP A 450 29.99 -1.52 0.75
C ASP A 450 29.52 -0.30 -0.08
N LEU A 451 28.72 -0.57 -1.10
CA LEU A 451 28.02 0.42 -1.93
C LEU A 451 26.56 -0.03 -2.06
N TRP A 452 25.62 0.79 -1.60
CA TRP A 452 24.20 0.58 -1.89
C TRP A 452 23.73 1.47 -3.03
N LEU A 453 23.13 0.87 -4.05
CA LEU A 453 22.52 1.57 -5.18
C LEU A 453 20.99 1.39 -5.16
N GLY A 454 20.25 2.48 -5.31
CA GLY A 454 18.79 2.51 -5.23
C GLY A 454 18.14 2.84 -6.56
N LYS A 455 17.25 1.97 -7.02
CA LYS A 455 16.25 2.25 -8.05
C LYS A 455 15.03 2.88 -7.39
N SER A 456 14.50 3.95 -7.97
CA SER A 456 13.34 4.64 -7.42
C SER A 456 12.08 3.78 -7.54
N CYS A 457 11.38 3.59 -6.43
CA CYS A 457 9.98 3.17 -6.49
C CYS A 457 9.13 4.43 -6.56
N ILE A 458 8.41 4.53 -7.67
CA ILE A 458 7.56 5.67 -7.98
C ILE A 458 6.13 5.31 -7.60
N ASP A 459 5.46 6.20 -6.87
CA ASP A 459 4.03 6.07 -6.61
C ASP A 459 3.21 6.44 -7.85
N ASP A 460 1.90 6.33 -7.73
CA ASP A 460 0.94 6.69 -8.78
C ASP A 460 0.98 8.18 -9.18
N GLN A 461 1.72 9.01 -8.44
CA GLN A 461 1.89 10.45 -8.66
C GLN A 461 3.24 10.81 -9.27
N GLY A 462 4.12 9.84 -9.56
CA GLY A 462 5.44 10.14 -10.10
C GLY A 462 6.50 10.45 -9.03
N HIS A 463 6.17 10.35 -7.74
CA HIS A 463 7.08 10.64 -6.63
C HIS A 463 7.82 9.40 -6.16
N VAL A 464 9.08 9.59 -5.77
CA VAL A 464 9.85 8.53 -5.11
C VAL A 464 9.36 8.38 -3.68
N PHE A 465 8.82 7.22 -3.31
CA PHE A 465 8.38 6.94 -1.94
C PHE A 465 9.31 5.96 -1.20
N GLN A 466 10.14 5.21 -1.93
CA GLN A 466 11.16 4.31 -1.40
C GLN A 466 12.16 3.94 -2.52
N TYR A 467 13.18 3.16 -2.19
CA TYR A 467 14.10 2.58 -3.19
C TYR A 467 14.05 1.05 -3.18
N GLN A 468 14.19 0.42 -4.34
CA GLN A 468 14.73 -0.93 -4.45
C GLN A 468 16.26 -0.82 -4.36
N GLY A 469 16.82 -1.24 -3.23
CA GLY A 469 18.25 -1.15 -2.92
C GLY A 469 19.01 -2.42 -3.31
N TYR A 470 20.20 -2.23 -3.88
CA TYR A 470 21.13 -3.28 -4.29
C TYR A 470 22.45 -3.10 -3.55
N HIS A 471 22.86 -4.14 -2.81
CA HIS A 471 24.05 -4.12 -1.98
C HIS A 471 25.25 -4.71 -2.72
N TRP A 472 26.19 -3.83 -3.08
CA TRP A 472 27.40 -4.16 -3.79
C TRP A 472 28.61 -4.12 -2.86
N VAL A 473 29.35 -5.21 -2.79
CA VAL A 473 30.60 -5.33 -2.02
C VAL A 473 31.78 -5.20 -2.97
N ALA A 474 32.65 -4.23 -2.70
CA ALA A 474 33.85 -3.95 -3.49
C ALA A 474 34.90 -5.06 -3.32
N GLN A 475 35.34 -5.61 -4.45
CA GLN A 475 36.38 -6.61 -4.58
C GLN A 475 37.73 -5.90 -4.78
N ASN A 476 38.22 -5.21 -3.76
CA ASN A 476 39.52 -4.56 -3.85
C ASN A 476 40.62 -5.63 -3.88
N ASN A 477 41.49 -5.61 -4.90
CA ASN A 477 42.64 -6.51 -5.06
C ASN A 477 43.69 -6.46 -3.91
N ALA A 478 43.45 -5.65 -2.86
CA ALA A 478 44.22 -5.65 -1.63
C ALA A 478 43.77 -6.74 -0.63
N ASN A 479 42.62 -7.38 -0.85
CA ASN A 479 42.04 -8.37 0.05
C ASN A 479 42.22 -9.80 -0.49
N ALA A 480 43.46 -10.30 -0.51
CA ALA A 480 43.60 -11.70 -0.13
C ALA A 480 42.86 -11.84 1.21
N ALA A 481 41.96 -12.81 1.33
CA ALA A 481 41.11 -13.01 2.50
C ALA A 481 41.96 -13.37 3.73
N ILE A 482 42.70 -12.40 4.27
CA ILE A 482 43.39 -12.51 5.54
C ILE A 482 42.27 -12.49 6.57
N LYS A 483 41.97 -13.68 7.09
CA LYS A 483 41.03 -13.87 8.19
C LYS A 483 41.49 -12.98 9.35
N ARG A 484 40.57 -12.16 9.84
CA ARG A 484 40.86 -11.15 10.85
C ARG A 484 39.87 -11.21 12.01
N TYR A 485 40.35 -10.93 13.20
CA TYR A 485 39.55 -10.89 14.43
C TYR A 485 39.55 -9.46 15.01
N ALA A 486 38.40 -8.97 15.44
CA ALA A 486 38.27 -7.61 15.99
C ALA A 486 38.31 -7.68 17.53
N GLY A 487 39.48 -7.47 18.12
CA GLY A 487 39.61 -7.44 19.57
C GLY A 487 39.17 -6.10 20.16
N THR A 488 38.56 -6.10 21.35
CA THR A 488 38.14 -4.89 22.06
C THR A 488 38.42 -5.00 23.55
N LEU A 489 39.05 -3.97 24.12
CA LEU A 489 39.30 -3.85 25.55
C LEU A 489 38.14 -3.11 26.22
N TYR A 490 37.64 -3.64 27.33
CA TYR A 490 36.53 -3.10 28.10
C TYR A 490 36.95 -2.81 29.53
N VAL A 491 36.36 -1.75 30.10
CA VAL A 491 36.34 -1.48 31.54
C VAL A 491 34.92 -1.17 31.97
N PHE A 492 34.51 -1.64 33.14
CA PHE A 492 33.20 -1.28 33.73
C PHE A 492 33.33 -0.94 35.21
N ASP A 493 32.39 -0.13 35.69
CA ASP A 493 32.31 0.30 37.11
C ASP A 493 31.42 -0.61 37.97
N SER A 494 31.36 -0.33 39.28
CA SER A 494 30.54 -1.11 40.21
C SER A 494 29.03 -0.96 40.00
N GLY A 495 28.62 0.02 39.19
CA GLY A 495 27.26 0.18 38.68
C GLY A 495 27.04 -0.50 37.32
N TYR A 496 28.02 -1.26 36.83
CA TYR A 496 28.02 -1.95 35.54
C TYR A 496 27.96 -1.04 34.30
N ASN A 497 28.35 0.23 34.43
CA ASN A 497 28.53 1.09 33.26
C ASN A 497 29.86 0.74 32.58
N SER A 498 29.82 0.40 31.28
CA SER A 498 31.00 -0.03 30.53
C SER A 498 31.51 1.04 29.55
N LYS A 499 32.82 0.99 29.29
CA LYS A 499 33.53 1.72 28.23
C LYS A 499 34.38 0.73 27.45
N ALA A 500 34.59 1.02 26.17
CA ALA A 500 35.33 0.15 25.25
C ALA A 500 36.41 0.93 24.49
N SER A 501 37.50 0.27 24.13
CA SER A 501 38.48 0.78 23.18
C SER A 501 37.93 0.79 21.75
N ASN A 502 38.61 1.50 20.85
CA ASN A 502 38.46 1.20 19.43
C ASN A 502 38.92 -0.25 19.17
N PRO A 503 38.32 -0.96 18.19
CA PRO A 503 38.75 -2.31 17.85
C PRO A 503 40.19 -2.33 17.34
N VAL A 504 40.92 -3.39 17.68
CA VAL A 504 42.22 -3.72 17.05
C VAL A 504 42.03 -4.97 16.20
N PHE A 505 42.43 -4.88 14.93
CA PHE A 505 42.32 -5.97 13.98
C PHE A 505 43.53 -6.89 14.06
N ILE A 506 43.25 -8.17 14.32
CA ILE A 506 44.23 -9.23 14.51
C ILE A 506 44.24 -10.06 13.24
N THR A 507 45.38 -10.10 12.57
CA THR A 507 45.51 -10.69 11.23
C THR A 507 46.47 -11.88 11.18
N GLY A 508 47.02 -12.27 12.32
CA GLY A 508 47.96 -13.38 12.49
C GLY A 508 48.59 -13.39 13.88
N ASP A 509 49.53 -14.31 14.10
CA ASP A 509 50.35 -14.33 15.30
C ASP A 509 51.12 -13.01 15.47
N GLY A 510 51.23 -12.52 16.70
CA GLY A 510 52.04 -11.34 16.99
C GLY A 510 51.51 -10.46 18.11
N ASP A 511 52.13 -9.30 18.23
CA ASP A 511 51.88 -8.33 19.29
C ASP A 511 50.83 -7.30 18.88
N TYR A 512 49.81 -7.12 19.71
CA TYR A 512 48.72 -6.15 19.49
C TYR A 512 48.53 -5.29 20.73
N THR A 513 48.28 -4.00 20.54
CA THR A 513 48.05 -3.04 21.64
C THR A 513 46.66 -2.43 21.56
N PHE A 514 45.86 -2.68 22.59
CA PHE A 514 44.53 -2.12 22.77
C PHE A 514 44.63 -0.88 23.64
N THR A 515 44.10 0.25 23.19
CA THR A 515 44.14 1.51 23.95
C THR A 515 42.73 2.05 24.11
N LEU A 516 42.27 2.14 25.35
CA LEU A 516 41.03 2.78 25.74
C LEU A 516 41.35 4.19 26.21
N ASN A 517 40.81 5.19 25.52
CA ASN A 517 40.98 6.62 25.84
C ASN A 517 39.81 7.13 26.69
N GLY A 518 40.09 8.09 27.57
CA GLY A 518 39.11 8.72 28.46
C GLY A 518 39.51 8.61 29.92
N SER A 519 38.54 8.60 30.83
CA SER A 519 38.78 8.45 32.27
C SER A 519 37.90 7.40 32.90
N GLN A 520 38.37 6.78 33.97
CA GLN A 520 37.63 5.86 34.83
C GLN A 520 38.09 6.05 36.28
N THR A 521 37.16 6.34 37.19
CA THR A 521 37.49 6.65 38.59
C THR A 521 37.03 5.56 39.56
N ASN A 522 36.26 4.58 39.09
CA ASN A 522 35.77 3.45 39.87
C ASN A 522 35.79 2.19 38.99
N ALA A 523 36.97 1.78 38.54
CA ALA A 523 37.13 0.53 37.80
C ALA A 523 36.72 -0.65 38.71
N TYR A 524 35.86 -1.51 38.19
CA TYR A 524 35.37 -2.69 38.90
C TYR A 524 35.76 -3.96 38.16
N GLY A 525 35.62 -3.99 36.83
CA GLY A 525 36.18 -5.06 36.00
C GLY A 525 36.79 -4.55 34.71
N VAL A 526 37.75 -5.32 34.20
CA VAL A 526 38.52 -5.03 32.97
C VAL A 526 38.69 -6.35 32.22
N TYR A 527 38.30 -6.39 30.95
CA TYR A 527 38.44 -7.59 30.14
C TYR A 527 38.71 -7.25 28.67
N LEU A 528 39.41 -8.15 27.99
CA LEU A 528 39.68 -8.10 26.55
C LEU A 528 38.92 -9.24 25.89
N ASP A 529 38.08 -8.92 24.92
CA ASP A 529 37.36 -9.89 24.10
C ASP A 529 37.85 -9.86 22.67
N ILE A 530 38.03 -11.05 22.09
CA ILE A 530 38.37 -11.24 20.69
C ILE A 530 37.37 -12.25 20.10
N PRO A 531 36.24 -11.77 19.56
CA PRO A 531 35.19 -12.63 19.05
C PRO A 531 35.66 -13.54 17.92
N LYS A 532 35.11 -14.76 17.87
CA LYS A 532 35.39 -15.83 16.89
C LYS A 532 36.81 -16.41 16.90
N LEU A 533 37.79 -15.79 17.57
CA LEU A 533 39.17 -16.28 17.60
C LEU A 533 39.22 -17.71 18.14
N PHE A 534 38.56 -17.97 19.27
CA PHE A 534 38.56 -19.30 19.87
C PHE A 534 37.80 -20.34 19.04
N LYS A 535 36.68 -19.95 18.39
CA LYS A 535 35.94 -20.84 17.48
C LYS A 535 36.79 -21.33 16.32
N ASP A 536 37.59 -20.44 15.76
CA ASP A 536 38.39 -20.75 14.59
C ASP A 536 39.76 -21.38 14.95
N HIS A 537 40.25 -21.07 16.14
CA HIS A 537 41.56 -21.45 16.65
C HIS A 537 41.43 -21.93 18.11
N HIS A 538 40.97 -23.17 18.30
CA HIS A 538 40.73 -23.77 19.63
C HIS A 538 41.99 -23.92 20.51
N GLN A 539 43.18 -23.76 19.94
CA GLN A 539 44.46 -23.79 20.65
C GLN A 539 45.13 -22.42 20.70
N CYS A 540 44.37 -21.34 20.50
CA CYS A 540 44.91 -19.99 20.60
C CYS A 540 45.33 -19.65 22.04
N ASP A 541 46.24 -18.67 22.19
CA ASP A 541 46.51 -17.98 23.44
C ASP A 541 46.47 -16.46 23.20
N VAL A 542 46.01 -15.74 24.20
CA VAL A 542 45.99 -14.27 24.23
C VAL A 542 46.80 -13.85 25.45
N LYS A 543 48.12 -13.85 25.34
CA LYS A 543 49.04 -13.63 26.46
C LYS A 543 49.21 -12.15 26.73
N ILE A 544 49.01 -11.68 27.97
CA ILE A 544 49.21 -10.27 28.30
C ILE A 544 50.71 -10.00 28.47
N ILE A 545 51.24 -9.00 27.74
CA ILE A 545 52.66 -8.63 27.74
C ILE A 545 52.90 -7.38 28.61
N SER A 546 52.03 -6.38 28.52
CA SER A 546 52.15 -5.16 29.32
C SER A 546 50.80 -4.50 29.54
N ILE A 547 50.64 -3.86 30.68
CA ILE A 547 49.48 -3.04 31.03
C ILE A 547 50.01 -1.67 31.43
N LYS A 548 49.46 -0.61 30.83
CA LYS A 548 49.78 0.77 31.14
C LYS A 548 48.53 1.58 31.46
N VAL A 549 48.57 2.31 32.57
CA VAL A 549 47.53 3.23 33.01
C VAL A 549 48.11 4.63 33.04
N ASP A 550 47.53 5.54 32.26
CA ASP A 550 48.04 6.90 32.01
C ASP A 550 49.54 6.91 31.64
N GLY A 551 49.97 5.90 30.87
CA GLY A 551 51.36 5.73 30.44
C GLY A 551 52.28 5.04 31.45
N HIS A 552 51.83 4.80 32.69
CA HIS A 552 52.59 4.13 33.74
C HIS A 552 52.34 2.61 33.76
N ASP A 553 53.41 1.82 33.91
CA ASP A 553 53.32 0.36 33.96
C ASP A 553 52.56 -0.12 35.21
N VAL A 554 51.64 -1.05 35.01
CA VAL A 554 50.94 -1.79 36.07
C VAL A 554 51.58 -3.17 36.19
N SER A 555 52.01 -3.53 37.40
CA SER A 555 52.53 -4.88 37.67
C SER A 555 51.39 -5.90 37.66
N PHE A 556 51.61 -7.05 37.01
CA PHE A 556 50.62 -8.12 36.93
C PHE A 556 51.29 -9.50 36.85
N ASN A 557 50.52 -10.55 37.10
CA ASN A 557 50.91 -11.92 36.81
C ASN A 557 49.91 -12.52 35.80
N ASP A 558 50.36 -12.73 34.57
CA ASP A 558 49.53 -13.26 33.49
C ASP A 558 48.97 -14.67 33.79
N ALA A 559 49.63 -15.46 34.63
CA ALA A 559 49.15 -16.78 35.03
C ALA A 559 47.94 -16.72 35.98
N THR A 560 47.73 -15.61 36.69
CA THR A 560 46.59 -15.44 37.62
C THR A 560 45.41 -14.72 36.97
N ILE A 561 45.60 -14.09 35.81
CA ILE A 561 44.55 -13.46 35.04
C ILE A 561 43.76 -14.53 34.29
N ASN A 562 42.45 -14.58 34.48
CA ASN A 562 41.59 -15.58 33.85
C ASN A 562 41.74 -15.55 32.33
N ARG A 563 42.08 -16.71 31.77
CA ARG A 563 41.87 -17.07 30.37
C ARG A 563 40.51 -17.73 30.27
N GLY A 564 39.76 -17.44 29.22
CA GLY A 564 38.37 -17.84 29.16
C GLY A 564 37.79 -17.71 27.78
N THR A 565 36.55 -18.19 27.68
CA THR A 565 35.61 -17.72 26.68
C THR A 565 34.69 -16.66 27.28
N ALA A 566 34.00 -15.89 26.43
CA ALA A 566 33.06 -14.88 26.91
C ALA A 566 31.83 -15.53 27.55
N ASP A 567 31.17 -14.79 28.45
CA ASP A 567 30.00 -15.31 29.18
C ASP A 567 28.90 -15.70 28.19
N ASN A 568 28.49 -16.96 28.21
CA ASN A 568 27.50 -17.55 27.28
C ASN A 568 27.93 -17.53 25.80
N ASP A 569 29.20 -17.29 25.48
CA ASP A 569 29.74 -17.32 24.12
C ASP A 569 31.11 -18.03 24.07
N HIS A 570 31.06 -19.33 23.79
CA HIS A 570 32.22 -20.19 23.57
C HIS A 570 32.90 -19.99 22.22
N SER A 571 32.59 -18.94 21.45
CA SER A 571 33.32 -18.59 20.23
C SER A 571 34.39 -17.52 20.45
N THR A 572 34.26 -16.74 21.52
CA THR A 572 35.08 -15.56 21.81
C THR A 572 36.22 -15.90 22.75
N ALA A 573 37.44 -15.51 22.41
CA ALA A 573 38.58 -15.58 23.32
C ALA A 573 38.55 -14.39 24.29
N ARG A 574 38.58 -14.62 25.61
CA ARG A 574 38.52 -13.59 26.65
C ARG A 574 39.72 -13.64 27.59
N ARG A 575 40.30 -12.48 27.89
CA ARG A 575 41.18 -12.28 29.05
C ARG A 575 40.50 -11.37 30.06
N TYR A 576 40.17 -11.90 31.24
CA TYR A 576 39.51 -11.13 32.30
C TYR A 576 40.55 -10.55 33.27
N ILE A 577 41.14 -9.44 32.86
CA ILE A 577 42.27 -8.77 33.53
C ILE A 577 41.95 -8.44 34.98
N VAL A 578 40.81 -7.78 35.22
CA VAL A 578 40.23 -7.59 36.56
C VAL A 578 38.89 -8.29 36.56
N ASN A 579 38.85 -9.48 37.16
CA ASN A 579 37.64 -10.26 37.32
C ASN A 579 37.06 -10.00 38.73
N PRO A 580 35.91 -9.31 38.87
CA PRO A 580 35.31 -9.02 40.18
C PRO A 580 34.99 -10.28 41.00
N TRP A 581 34.85 -11.42 40.33
CA TRP A 581 34.51 -12.71 40.93
C TRP A 581 35.72 -13.67 41.00
N GLY A 582 36.88 -13.23 40.52
CA GLY A 582 38.08 -14.05 40.37
C GLY A 582 39.22 -13.65 41.30
N ALA A 583 40.39 -14.22 41.03
CA ALA A 583 41.61 -13.98 41.79
C ALA A 583 42.11 -12.52 41.69
N THR A 584 41.79 -11.83 40.60
CA THR A 584 42.25 -10.45 40.32
C THR A 584 41.26 -9.37 40.79
N LYS A 585 40.21 -9.72 41.55
CA LYS A 585 39.18 -8.75 41.98
C LYS A 585 39.72 -7.53 42.73
N ASN A 586 40.82 -7.70 43.48
CA ASN A 586 41.42 -6.65 44.28
C ASN A 586 42.36 -5.75 43.45
N ASP A 587 42.69 -6.15 42.22
CA ASP A 587 43.59 -5.40 41.36
C ASP A 587 42.89 -4.18 40.74
N CYS A 588 41.56 -4.09 40.88
CA CYS A 588 40.73 -3.01 40.35
C CYS A 588 41.24 -1.59 40.68
N VAL A 589 41.89 -1.43 41.85
CA VAL A 589 42.50 -0.16 42.30
C VAL A 589 43.59 0.36 41.37
N HIS A 590 44.21 -0.51 40.57
CA HIS A 590 45.27 -0.16 39.63
C HIS A 590 44.77 0.29 38.26
N TYR A 591 43.46 0.19 37.97
CA TYR A 591 42.88 0.43 36.65
C TYR A 591 41.97 1.66 36.60
N ASN A 592 42.07 2.54 37.59
CA ASN A 592 41.55 3.90 37.48
C ASN A 592 42.51 4.76 36.65
N PHE A 593 42.00 5.48 35.66
CA PHE A 593 42.81 6.28 34.74
C PHE A 593 42.11 7.61 34.41
N SER A 594 42.88 8.60 33.98
CA SER A 594 42.42 9.94 33.64
C SER A 594 42.49 10.25 32.15
N HIS A 595 43.36 9.53 31.42
CA HIS A 595 43.59 9.71 29.99
C HIS A 595 43.51 8.39 29.22
N THR A 596 44.20 7.33 29.66
CA THR A 596 44.33 6.10 28.87
C THR A 596 44.54 4.84 29.70
N LEU A 597 43.95 3.72 29.27
CA LEU A 597 44.33 2.36 29.64
C LEU A 597 44.81 1.62 28.38
N ALA A 598 46.06 1.16 28.37
CA ALA A 598 46.65 0.41 27.27
C ALA A 598 47.06 -1.00 27.69
N VAL A 599 46.62 -2.00 26.94
CA VAL A 599 46.96 -3.42 27.17
C VAL A 599 47.60 -3.97 25.91
N LYS A 600 48.84 -4.43 26.02
CA LYS A 600 49.55 -5.13 24.96
C LYS A 600 49.46 -6.63 25.19
N VAL A 601 49.10 -7.38 24.17
CA VAL A 601 49.04 -8.84 24.18
C VAL A 601 49.85 -9.45 23.05
N HIS A 602 50.32 -10.67 23.26
CA HIS A 602 50.82 -11.56 22.22
C HIS A 602 49.69 -12.53 21.88
N ILE A 603 49.31 -12.60 20.62
CA ILE A 603 48.33 -13.55 20.13
C ILE A 603 49.08 -14.67 19.43
N SER A 604 48.75 -15.90 19.82
CA SER A 604 49.13 -17.11 19.09
C SER A 604 47.86 -17.81 18.63
N TYR A 605 47.74 -18.13 17.35
CA TYR A 605 46.62 -18.92 16.82
C TYR A 605 46.72 -20.39 17.23
N ASP A 606 47.93 -20.88 17.47
CA ASP A 606 48.18 -22.21 17.98
C ASP A 606 49.38 -22.16 18.94
N CYS A 607 49.12 -22.40 20.23
CA CYS A 607 50.15 -22.54 21.26
C CYS A 607 50.42 -24.01 21.63
N GLY A 608 49.86 -24.96 20.88
CA GLY A 608 50.03 -26.40 21.05
C GLY A 608 49.13 -27.05 22.11
N SER A 609 48.26 -26.27 22.77
CA SER A 609 47.30 -26.77 23.76
C SER A 609 46.11 -25.81 23.91
N ASN A 610 44.97 -26.30 24.41
CA ASN A 610 43.84 -25.41 24.74
C ASN A 610 44.11 -24.76 26.11
N VAL A 611 44.47 -23.48 26.10
CA VAL A 611 44.73 -22.68 27.32
C VAL A 611 43.64 -21.66 27.61
N MET A 612 42.66 -21.51 26.70
CA MET A 612 41.60 -20.51 26.80
C MET A 612 40.32 -21.04 27.46
N GLU A 613 40.19 -22.36 27.67
CA GLU A 613 39.21 -22.91 28.60
C GLU A 613 39.84 -23.07 30.01
N PRO A 614 39.36 -22.34 31.03
CA PRO A 614 39.84 -22.40 32.41
C PRO A 614 39.32 -23.60 33.21
#